data_AF-A0AAE0MKB6-F1
#
_entry.id   AF-A0AAE0MKB6-F1
#
_cell.length_a   1.000
_cell.length_b   1.000
_cell.length_c   1.000
_cell.angle_alpha   90.00
_cell.angle_beta   90.00
_cell.angle_gamma   90.00
#
_symmetry.space_group_name_H-M   'P 1'
#
loop_
_entity.id
_entity.type
_entity.pdbx_description
1 polymer ?
#
loop_
_entity_poly.entity_id
_entity_poly.type
_entity_poly.pdbx_seq_one_letter_code
_entity_poly.pdbx_strand_id
1 'polypeptide(L)'
;MPTEPQQDREGEDVRPDYPIGVPSKFDPDGNIQRFPGNTIVAHLARTSPIYASLLKLHDRLSTCPLSGLLAMLPPSSWHVTLFEGVCDQVRTPEGFWPRDLPVDAPLDDCTSSFAGKLREFDLRCDPPYPFVIVGFSALDVGIGIHVELQTPQDEARLRGLRDRLAETLKIRHQQHNVYEFHLSMAYLLRHLSDSQKSEMMALLLNHLQDMPKVFELGAPEFCTFDNMLQFDRLFYLGDQDN
;
A
#
# COMPACT_ATOMS: atom_id res chain seq x y z
N MET A 1 54.44 -24.83 4.47
CA MET A 1 53.19 -24.60 5.22
C MET A 1 53.45 -23.53 6.26
N PRO A 2 52.54 -22.58 6.54
CA PRO A 2 51.15 -22.43 6.06
C PRO A 2 50.95 -21.11 5.26
N THR A 3 50.36 -21.07 4.06
CA THR A 3 48.91 -20.95 3.75
C THR A 3 48.12 -20.03 4.71
N GLU A 4 47.96 -18.77 4.29
CA GLU A 4 46.96 -17.84 4.83
C GLU A 4 45.55 -18.37 4.54
N PRO A 5 44.62 -18.32 5.51
CA PRO A 5 43.24 -18.72 5.28
C PRO A 5 42.49 -17.60 4.55
N GLN A 6 41.94 -17.94 3.38
CA GLN A 6 40.80 -17.27 2.77
C GLN A 6 39.69 -17.08 3.80
N GLN A 7 39.29 -15.84 4.05
CA GLN A 7 38.03 -15.53 4.71
C GLN A 7 36.91 -15.61 3.67
N ASP A 8 36.40 -16.82 3.45
CA ASP A 8 35.05 -17.00 2.96
C ASP A 8 34.09 -16.73 4.12
N ARG A 9 33.29 -15.67 4.01
CA ARG A 9 31.96 -15.55 4.65
C ARG A 9 31.07 -14.67 3.77
N GLU A 10 30.50 -15.27 2.73
CA GLU A 10 29.21 -14.86 2.20
C GLU A 10 28.22 -14.95 3.37
N GLY A 11 27.63 -13.83 3.76
CA GLY A 11 26.52 -13.83 4.71
C GLY A 11 25.30 -14.39 4.01
N GLU A 12 24.87 -15.59 4.38
CA GLU A 12 23.56 -16.12 3.99
C GLU A 12 22.48 -15.14 4.46
N ASP A 13 21.75 -14.57 3.51
CA ASP A 13 20.59 -13.72 3.77
C ASP A 13 19.46 -14.61 4.31
N VAL A 14 19.41 -14.78 5.63
CA VAL A 14 18.43 -15.64 6.30
C VAL A 14 17.06 -15.00 6.15
N ARG A 15 16.19 -15.65 5.35
CA ARG A 15 14.78 -15.25 5.22
C ARG A 15 14.13 -15.18 6.60
N PRO A 16 13.44 -14.09 6.97
CA PRO A 16 12.76 -13.99 8.26
C PRO A 16 11.66 -15.04 8.38
N ASP A 17 11.34 -15.44 9.62
CA ASP A 17 10.36 -16.51 9.90
C ASP A 17 8.96 -16.22 9.33
N TYR A 18 8.60 -14.93 9.21
CA TYR A 18 7.30 -14.48 8.71
C TYR A 18 7.42 -13.47 7.57
N PRO A 19 6.39 -13.36 6.70
CA PRO A 19 6.27 -12.28 5.74
C PRO A 19 6.23 -10.90 6.39
N ILE A 20 6.56 -9.87 5.61
CA ILE A 20 6.42 -8.48 6.03
C ILE A 20 4.95 -8.22 6.41
N GLY A 21 4.72 -7.68 7.61
CA GLY A 21 3.38 -7.47 8.17
C GLY A 21 3.07 -8.38 9.36
N VAL A 22 3.88 -9.41 9.61
CA VAL A 22 3.81 -10.24 10.82
C VAL A 22 5.16 -10.17 11.55
N PRO A 23 5.21 -9.95 12.88
CA PRO A 23 4.10 -9.77 13.81
C PRO A 23 3.70 -8.29 13.99
N SER A 24 3.71 -7.46 12.93
CA SER A 24 3.51 -6.00 13.06
C SER A 24 2.07 -5.56 12.83
N LYS A 25 1.51 -5.89 11.65
CA LYS A 25 0.13 -5.60 11.22
C LYS A 25 -0.83 -6.71 11.66
N PHE A 26 -0.36 -7.95 11.67
CA PHE A 26 -1.06 -9.13 12.17
C PHE A 26 -0.15 -9.91 13.10
N ASP A 27 -0.70 -10.58 14.10
CA ASP A 27 0.08 -11.52 14.92
C ASP A 27 0.29 -12.86 14.18
N PRO A 28 1.13 -13.77 14.69
CA PRO A 28 1.34 -15.08 14.06
C PRO A 28 0.07 -15.93 13.94
N ASP A 29 -0.96 -15.69 14.72
CA ASP A 29 -2.24 -16.41 14.66
C ASP A 29 -3.22 -15.77 13.66
N GLY A 30 -2.84 -14.64 13.05
CA GLY A 30 -3.62 -13.91 12.06
C GLY A 30 -4.57 -12.87 12.64
N ASN A 31 -4.49 -12.57 13.93
CA ASN A 31 -5.29 -11.51 14.53
C ASN A 31 -4.75 -10.14 14.13
N ILE A 32 -5.65 -9.21 13.86
CA ILE A 32 -5.30 -7.83 13.54
C ILE A 32 -4.57 -7.16 14.72
N GLN A 33 -3.51 -6.42 14.43
CA GLN A 33 -2.79 -5.63 15.42
C GLN A 33 -2.96 -4.13 15.18
N ARG A 34 -2.78 -3.37 16.25
CA ARG A 34 -2.81 -1.90 16.21
C ARG A 34 -1.61 -1.41 15.40
N PHE A 35 -1.90 -0.74 14.29
CA PHE A 35 -0.92 -0.20 13.35
C PHE A 35 -1.37 1.19 12.90
N PRO A 36 -1.35 2.20 13.78
CA PRO A 36 -2.02 3.45 13.54
C PRO A 36 -1.16 4.44 12.77
N GLY A 37 -1.80 5.31 11.99
CA GLY A 37 -1.13 6.31 11.18
C GLY A 37 -2.08 7.15 10.35
N ASN A 38 -1.50 7.91 9.41
CA ASN A 38 -2.24 8.64 8.40
C ASN A 38 -1.62 8.46 7.01
N THR A 39 -2.42 8.71 5.97
CA THR A 39 -2.03 8.45 4.59
C THR A 39 -2.88 9.27 3.63
N ILE A 40 -2.44 9.35 2.37
CA ILE A 40 -3.23 9.87 1.26
C ILE A 40 -3.49 8.73 0.29
N VAL A 41 -4.75 8.35 0.14
CA VAL A 41 -5.20 7.20 -0.67
C VAL A 41 -6.26 7.65 -1.66
N ALA A 42 -6.61 6.80 -2.62
CA ALA A 42 -7.87 6.92 -3.34
C ALA A 42 -8.59 5.57 -3.30
N HIS A 43 -9.78 5.55 -2.69
CA HIS A 43 -10.56 4.33 -2.57
C HIS A 43 -11.11 3.89 -3.92
N LEU A 44 -11.19 2.57 -4.10
CA LEU A 44 -11.81 2.00 -5.28
C LEU A 44 -13.33 2.26 -5.25
N ALA A 45 -13.86 2.90 -6.29
CA ALA A 45 -15.28 3.19 -6.37
C ALA A 45 -16.10 1.89 -6.37
N ARG A 46 -17.04 1.75 -5.42
CA ARG A 46 -17.90 0.56 -5.26
C ARG A 46 -18.78 0.27 -6.48
N THR A 47 -19.04 1.30 -7.28
CA THR A 47 -19.82 1.24 -8.52
C THR A 47 -18.99 0.81 -9.73
N SER A 48 -17.66 0.72 -9.60
CA SER A 48 -16.78 0.38 -10.71
C SER A 48 -16.87 -1.10 -11.10
N PRO A 49 -16.74 -1.45 -12.39
CA PRO A 49 -16.71 -2.84 -12.84
C PRO A 49 -15.58 -3.67 -12.22
N ILE A 50 -14.41 -3.05 -11.99
CA ILE A 50 -13.28 -3.69 -11.32
C ILE A 50 -13.65 -4.09 -9.88
N TYR A 51 -14.35 -3.23 -9.12
CA TYR A 51 -14.78 -3.54 -7.76
C TYR A 51 -15.64 -4.81 -7.71
N ALA A 52 -16.60 -4.92 -8.62
CA ALA A 52 -17.44 -6.12 -8.74
C ALA A 52 -16.63 -7.37 -9.13
N SER A 53 -15.58 -7.23 -9.94
CA SER A 53 -14.66 -8.32 -10.26
C SER A 53 -13.84 -8.75 -9.04
N LEU A 54 -13.27 -7.78 -8.32
CA LEU A 54 -12.45 -8.03 -7.13
C LEU A 54 -13.24 -8.64 -5.98
N LEU A 55 -14.54 -8.32 -5.83
CA LEU A 55 -15.42 -9.04 -4.91
C LEU A 55 -15.46 -10.55 -5.20
N LYS A 56 -15.61 -10.94 -6.47
CA LYS A 56 -15.59 -12.37 -6.85
C LYS A 56 -14.24 -13.02 -6.57
N LEU A 57 -13.13 -12.29 -6.77
CA LEU A 57 -11.80 -12.79 -6.44
C LEU A 57 -11.63 -12.94 -4.92
N HIS A 58 -12.06 -11.95 -4.16
CA HIS A 58 -12.04 -11.95 -2.70
C HIS A 58 -12.79 -13.17 -2.14
N ASP A 59 -13.99 -13.46 -2.64
CA ASP A 59 -14.77 -14.63 -2.22
C ASP A 59 -14.02 -15.93 -2.52
N ARG A 60 -13.46 -16.06 -3.74
CA ARG A 60 -12.68 -17.24 -4.15
C ARG A 60 -11.44 -17.44 -3.27
N LEU A 61 -10.72 -16.37 -2.94
CA LEU A 61 -9.53 -16.40 -2.09
C LEU A 61 -9.90 -16.76 -0.65
N SER A 62 -11.03 -16.26 -0.15
CA SER A 62 -11.51 -16.52 1.21
C SER A 62 -11.93 -17.98 1.44
N THR A 63 -12.23 -18.72 0.37
CA THR A 63 -12.66 -20.13 0.45
C THR A 63 -11.67 -21.11 -0.17
N CYS A 64 -10.53 -20.65 -0.68
CA CYS A 64 -9.55 -21.56 -1.31
C CYS A 64 -8.78 -22.37 -0.24
N PRO A 65 -8.13 -23.48 -0.61
CA PRO A 65 -7.34 -24.29 0.33
C PRO A 65 -6.22 -23.51 1.04
N LEU A 66 -5.75 -22.41 0.45
CA LEU A 66 -4.69 -21.55 0.98
C LEU A 66 -5.21 -20.36 1.80
N SER A 67 -6.53 -20.22 1.99
CA SER A 67 -7.16 -19.11 2.70
C SER A 67 -6.62 -18.93 4.13
N GLY A 68 -6.30 -20.02 4.83
CA GLY A 68 -5.70 -19.97 6.18
C GLY A 68 -4.29 -19.38 6.23
N LEU A 69 -3.66 -19.11 5.08
CA LEU A 69 -2.36 -18.43 4.98
C LEU A 69 -2.52 -16.93 4.69
N LEU A 70 -3.76 -16.44 4.58
CA LEU A 70 -4.08 -15.07 4.19
C LEU A 70 -4.81 -14.34 5.31
N ALA A 71 -4.45 -13.08 5.52
CA ALA A 71 -5.31 -12.12 6.20
C ALA A 71 -6.00 -11.26 5.12
N MET A 72 -7.28 -11.56 4.85
CA MET A 72 -8.07 -10.86 3.84
C MET A 72 -8.42 -9.44 4.30
N LEU A 73 -8.23 -8.46 3.42
CA LEU A 73 -8.64 -7.08 3.66
C LEU A 73 -10.09 -6.87 3.20
N PRO A 74 -10.91 -6.18 4.00
CA PRO A 74 -12.32 -6.01 3.69
C PRO A 74 -12.49 -5.18 2.39
N PRO A 75 -13.51 -5.48 1.56
CA PRO A 75 -13.74 -4.73 0.32
C PRO A 75 -13.97 -3.23 0.50
N SER A 76 -14.34 -2.76 1.69
CA SER A 76 -14.46 -1.34 2.01
C SER A 76 -13.12 -0.62 2.13
N SER A 77 -12.03 -1.34 2.37
CA SER A 77 -10.69 -0.77 2.55
C SER A 77 -9.84 -0.78 1.28
N TRP A 78 -10.35 -1.27 0.15
CA TRP A 78 -9.56 -1.33 -1.08
C TRP A 78 -9.31 0.07 -1.65
N HIS A 79 -8.02 0.41 -1.76
CA HIS A 79 -7.54 1.69 -2.26
C HIS A 79 -6.20 1.51 -2.97
N VAL A 80 -5.78 2.54 -3.68
CA VAL A 80 -4.38 2.73 -4.06
C VAL A 80 -3.79 3.84 -3.20
N THR A 81 -2.66 3.57 -2.57
CA THR A 81 -1.93 4.58 -1.79
C THR A 81 -1.22 5.52 -2.74
N LEU A 82 -1.62 6.79 -2.70
CA LEU A 82 -1.06 7.86 -3.53
C LEU A 82 0.15 8.50 -2.86
N PHE A 83 0.13 8.62 -1.53
CA PHE A 83 1.27 9.10 -0.74
C PHE A 83 1.21 8.54 0.70
N GLU A 84 2.33 8.05 1.20
CA GLU A 84 2.44 7.51 2.56
C GLU A 84 2.66 8.65 3.56
N GLY A 85 1.85 8.69 4.61
CA GLY A 85 1.99 9.64 5.72
C GLY A 85 2.86 9.07 6.83
N VAL A 86 2.49 9.33 8.09
CA VAL A 86 3.20 8.77 9.26
C VAL A 86 2.58 7.45 9.72
N CYS A 87 3.41 6.59 10.30
CA CYS A 87 3.00 5.35 10.97
C CYS A 87 3.70 5.23 12.32
N ASP A 88 2.95 4.88 13.37
CA ASP A 88 3.47 4.80 14.75
C ASP A 88 4.56 3.75 14.92
N GLN A 89 4.48 2.66 14.15
CA GLN A 89 5.50 1.60 14.17
C GLN A 89 6.77 1.96 13.36
N VAL A 90 6.75 3.05 12.59
CA VAL A 90 7.88 3.49 11.74
C VAL A 90 8.15 4.98 11.95
N ARG A 91 8.86 5.30 13.03
CA ARG A 91 9.23 6.67 13.44
C ARG A 91 10.66 7.02 13.01
N THR A 92 10.92 6.92 11.70
CA THR A 92 12.29 7.04 11.12
C THR A 92 12.47 8.37 10.38
N PRO A 93 13.36 9.28 10.84
CA PRO A 93 13.65 10.56 10.18
C PRO A 93 14.08 10.44 8.71
N GLU A 94 14.69 9.32 8.35
CA GLU A 94 15.26 9.04 7.03
C GLU A 94 14.18 8.67 5.99
N GLY A 95 13.13 9.50 5.88
CA GLY A 95 12.17 9.46 4.78
C GLY A 95 10.79 8.91 5.11
N PHE A 96 10.55 8.43 6.35
CA PHE A 96 9.24 7.96 6.82
C PHE A 96 8.57 8.89 7.84
N TRP A 97 9.34 9.85 8.37
CA TRP A 97 8.86 10.84 9.31
C TRP A 97 9.06 12.27 8.77
N PRO A 98 8.11 13.19 9.00
CA PRO A 98 8.24 14.57 8.56
C PRO A 98 9.45 15.25 9.22
N ARG A 99 10.31 15.88 8.40
CA ARG A 99 11.53 16.53 8.89
C ARG A 99 11.30 17.72 9.81
N ASP A 100 10.08 18.25 9.84
CA ASP A 100 9.69 19.42 10.63
C ASP A 100 8.89 19.07 11.90
N LEU A 101 8.78 17.78 12.26
CA LEU A 101 8.23 17.34 13.54
C LEU A 101 9.21 16.44 14.31
N PRO A 102 9.19 16.48 15.66
CA PRO A 102 9.91 15.50 16.48
C PRO A 102 9.47 14.06 16.18
N VAL A 103 10.40 13.10 16.24
CA VAL A 103 10.10 11.66 16.01
C VAL A 103 9.18 11.05 17.05
N ASP A 104 9.12 11.63 18.24
CA ASP A 104 8.25 11.25 19.36
C ASP A 104 6.94 12.05 19.38
N ALA A 105 6.67 12.89 18.37
CA ALA A 105 5.43 13.63 18.28
C ALA A 105 4.20 12.68 18.32
N PRO A 106 3.16 13.00 19.10
CA PRO A 106 1.90 12.26 19.08
C PRO A 106 1.30 12.19 17.67
N LEU A 107 0.68 11.05 17.32
CA LEU A 107 0.08 10.88 15.99
C LEU A 107 -1.02 11.92 15.70
N ASP A 108 -1.76 12.33 16.72
CA ASP A 108 -2.82 13.35 16.59
C ASP A 108 -2.23 14.72 16.22
N ASP A 109 -1.05 15.05 16.76
CA ASP A 109 -0.32 16.28 16.43
C ASP A 109 0.23 16.21 15.00
N CYS A 110 0.78 15.05 14.60
CA CYS A 110 1.21 14.82 13.22
C CYS A 110 0.04 14.95 12.23
N THR A 111 -1.10 14.33 12.55
CA THR A 111 -2.32 14.36 11.73
C THR A 111 -2.89 15.77 11.65
N SER A 112 -2.92 16.52 12.75
CA SER A 112 -3.38 17.90 12.78
C SER A 112 -2.46 18.83 11.96
N SER A 113 -1.14 18.64 12.06
CA SER A 113 -0.15 19.35 11.25
C SER A 113 -0.35 19.08 9.76
N PHE A 114 -0.55 17.80 9.38
CA PHE A 114 -0.78 17.41 7.99
C PHE A 114 -2.11 17.95 7.48
N ALA A 115 -3.17 17.88 8.28
CA ALA A 115 -4.48 18.42 7.93
C ALA A 115 -4.42 19.93 7.64
N GLY A 116 -3.71 20.71 8.47
CA GLY A 116 -3.50 22.14 8.23
C GLY A 116 -2.82 22.42 6.89
N LYS A 117 -1.70 21.73 6.62
CA LYS A 117 -0.95 21.87 5.36
C LYS A 117 -1.77 21.43 4.12
N LEU A 118 -2.56 20.37 4.26
CA LEU A 118 -3.33 19.78 3.16
C LEU A 118 -4.62 20.55 2.84
N ARG A 119 -5.21 21.28 3.78
CA ARG A 119 -6.34 22.19 3.50
C ARG A 119 -5.93 23.38 2.63
N GLU A 120 -4.70 23.85 2.79
CA GLU A 120 -4.11 24.91 1.97
C GLU A 120 -3.46 24.37 0.69
N PHE A 121 -3.41 23.04 0.52
CA PHE A 121 -2.74 22.40 -0.60
C PHE A 121 -3.57 22.54 -1.89
N ASP A 122 -2.99 23.22 -2.86
CA ASP A 122 -3.54 23.32 -4.20
C ASP A 122 -3.30 22.02 -4.98
N LEU A 123 -4.37 21.28 -5.28
CA LEU A 123 -4.29 19.98 -5.94
C LEU A 123 -3.67 20.08 -7.34
N ARG A 124 -3.86 21.17 -8.10
CA ARG A 124 -3.35 21.40 -9.48
C ARG A 124 -3.43 20.21 -10.45
N CYS A 125 -4.33 19.27 -10.19
CA CYS A 125 -4.27 17.93 -10.75
C CYS A 125 -5.62 17.23 -10.58
N ASP A 126 -6.58 17.64 -11.40
CA ASP A 126 -7.97 17.27 -11.18
C ASP A 126 -8.22 15.77 -11.39
N PRO A 127 -8.90 15.09 -10.44
CA PRO A 127 -9.35 13.72 -10.66
C PRO A 127 -10.42 13.67 -11.78
N PRO A 128 -10.65 12.50 -12.39
CA PRO A 128 -10.13 11.18 -12.03
C PRO A 128 -8.68 10.91 -12.50
N TYR A 129 -8.09 9.86 -11.93
CA TYR A 129 -6.81 9.28 -12.35
C TYR A 129 -7.05 7.95 -13.06
N PRO A 130 -6.75 7.82 -14.36
CA PRO A 130 -6.97 6.58 -15.09
C PRO A 130 -5.82 5.59 -14.83
N PHE A 131 -6.18 4.43 -14.30
CA PHE A 131 -5.26 3.33 -14.03
C PHE A 131 -5.55 2.13 -14.93
N VAL A 132 -4.50 1.33 -15.15
CA VAL A 132 -4.58 0.02 -15.76
C VAL A 132 -3.99 -1.04 -14.83
N ILE A 133 -4.63 -2.20 -14.75
CA ILE A 133 -4.10 -3.37 -14.06
C ILE A 133 -3.04 -4.04 -14.95
N VAL A 134 -1.84 -4.17 -14.41
CA VAL A 134 -0.70 -4.79 -15.10
C VAL A 134 -0.52 -6.23 -14.67
N GLY A 135 -0.81 -6.55 -13.41
CA GLY A 135 -0.68 -7.92 -12.91
C GLY A 135 -0.88 -8.03 -11.40
N PHE A 136 -0.39 -9.12 -10.83
CA PHE A 136 -0.34 -9.34 -9.39
C PHE A 136 1.10 -9.26 -8.90
N SER A 137 1.26 -8.87 -7.63
CA SER A 137 2.55 -8.85 -6.96
C SER A 137 3.16 -10.25 -6.84
N ALA A 138 4.45 -10.31 -6.54
CA ALA A 138 5.20 -11.56 -6.45
C ALA A 138 4.78 -12.49 -5.29
N LEU A 139 3.72 -12.20 -4.52
CA LEU A 139 3.26 -13.01 -3.38
C LEU A 139 4.32 -13.22 -2.29
N ASP A 140 5.12 -12.20 -2.01
CA ASP A 140 6.12 -12.25 -0.93
C ASP A 140 5.63 -11.54 0.35
N VAL A 141 4.71 -10.57 0.20
CA VAL A 141 4.09 -9.81 1.31
C VAL A 141 2.60 -10.13 1.45
N GLY A 142 1.91 -10.31 0.32
CA GLY A 142 0.46 -10.36 0.26
C GLY A 142 -0.03 -10.50 -1.17
N ILE A 143 -1.35 -10.47 -1.32
CA ILE A 143 -2.01 -10.38 -2.62
C ILE A 143 -2.20 -8.90 -2.95
N GLY A 144 -1.30 -8.37 -3.76
CA GLY A 144 -1.37 -7.03 -4.31
C GLY A 144 -1.65 -7.07 -5.80
N ILE A 145 -2.42 -6.10 -6.29
CA ILE A 145 -2.64 -5.88 -7.73
C ILE A 145 -1.74 -4.73 -8.13
N HIS A 146 -0.79 -4.99 -9.02
CA HIS A 146 0.07 -3.95 -9.59
C HIS A 146 -0.72 -3.15 -10.61
N VAL A 147 -0.68 -1.84 -10.46
CA VAL A 147 -1.40 -0.90 -11.32
C VAL A 147 -0.48 0.21 -11.79
N GLU A 148 -0.70 0.66 -13.01
CA GLU A 148 0.05 1.76 -13.62
C GLU A 148 -0.92 2.79 -14.17
N LEU A 149 -0.44 4.01 -14.41
CA LEU A 149 -1.25 5.04 -15.05
C LEU A 149 -1.41 4.70 -16.53
N GLN A 150 -2.58 5.00 -17.09
CA GLN A 150 -2.91 4.60 -18.45
C GLN A 150 -1.99 5.24 -19.50
N THR A 151 -1.46 6.43 -19.22
CA THR A 151 -0.58 7.17 -20.14
C THR A 151 0.65 7.74 -19.42
N PRO A 152 1.77 7.99 -20.13
CA PRO A 152 2.92 8.68 -19.56
C PRO A 152 2.61 10.09 -19.02
N GLN A 153 1.61 10.76 -19.59
CA GLN A 153 1.16 12.07 -19.14
C GLN A 153 0.44 11.98 -17.79
N ASP A 154 -0.40 10.96 -17.61
CA ASP A 154 -1.06 10.68 -16.33
C ASP A 154 -0.05 10.26 -15.25
N GLU A 155 0.93 9.44 -15.63
CA GLU A 155 2.06 9.07 -14.76
C GLU A 155 2.81 10.32 -14.30
N ALA A 156 3.26 11.16 -15.24
CA ALA A 156 3.98 12.40 -14.92
C ALA A 156 3.15 13.33 -14.01
N ARG A 157 1.84 13.41 -14.26
CA ARG A 157 0.89 14.19 -13.47
C ARG A 157 0.78 13.68 -12.03
N LEU A 158 0.64 12.37 -11.82
CA LEU A 158 0.55 11.80 -10.48
C LEU A 158 1.91 11.81 -9.74
N ARG A 159 3.01 11.62 -10.44
CA ARG A 159 4.37 11.78 -9.88
C ARG A 159 4.61 13.22 -9.43
N GLY A 160 4.19 14.20 -10.23
CA GLY A 160 4.25 15.62 -9.85
C GLY A 160 3.35 15.97 -8.66
N LEU A 161 2.21 15.30 -8.49
CA LEU A 161 1.41 15.40 -7.26
C LEU A 161 2.21 14.87 -6.06
N ARG A 162 2.79 13.67 -6.17
CA ARG A 162 3.61 13.07 -5.10
C ARG A 162 4.78 13.95 -4.71
N ASP A 163 5.50 14.54 -5.66
CA ASP A 163 6.61 15.46 -5.36
C ASP A 163 6.15 16.67 -4.54
N ARG A 164 5.00 17.27 -4.88
CA ARG A 164 4.48 18.40 -4.12
C ARG A 164 3.96 17.98 -2.74
N LEU A 165 3.38 16.79 -2.61
CA LEU A 165 3.02 16.23 -1.30
C LEU A 165 4.25 15.98 -0.44
N ALA A 166 5.34 15.45 -1.01
CA ALA A 166 6.61 15.26 -0.31
C ALA A 166 7.17 16.59 0.22
N GLU A 167 7.16 17.64 -0.59
CA GLU A 167 7.62 18.96 -0.17
C GLU A 167 6.69 19.62 0.85
N THR A 168 5.38 19.39 0.75
CA THR A 168 4.39 19.94 1.68
C THR A 168 4.48 19.27 3.04
N LEU A 169 4.47 17.93 3.06
CA LEU A 169 4.46 17.11 4.27
C LEU A 169 5.86 16.87 4.85
N LYS A 170 6.91 17.31 4.16
CA LYS A 170 8.32 17.15 4.58
C LYS A 170 8.73 15.69 4.76
N ILE A 171 8.06 14.76 4.06
CA ILE A 171 8.38 13.34 3.97
C ILE A 171 8.89 13.08 2.55
N ARG A 172 10.03 12.38 2.41
CA ARG A 172 10.46 11.86 1.10
C ARG A 172 11.14 10.53 1.28
N HIS A 173 10.43 9.47 0.90
CA HIS A 173 10.94 8.10 0.99
C HIS A 173 12.09 7.87 0.00
N GLN A 174 13.03 6.96 0.31
CA GLN A 174 14.14 6.64 -0.59
C GLN A 174 13.65 6.13 -1.96
N GLN A 175 12.54 5.39 -1.95
CA GLN A 175 11.91 4.85 -3.16
C GLN A 175 10.89 5.81 -3.79
N HIS A 176 10.81 7.07 -3.38
CA HIS A 176 9.77 8.02 -3.83
C HIS A 176 9.64 8.10 -5.36
N ASN A 177 10.78 8.15 -6.06
CA ASN A 177 10.84 8.29 -7.52
C ASN A 177 10.50 7.00 -8.27
N VAL A 178 10.60 5.84 -7.61
CA VAL A 178 10.40 4.50 -8.19
C VAL A 178 9.23 3.77 -7.55
N TYR A 179 8.36 4.49 -6.83
CA TYR A 179 7.25 3.91 -6.09
C TYR A 179 6.28 3.19 -7.01
N GLU A 180 5.95 1.95 -6.70
CA GLU A 180 5.01 1.12 -7.46
C GLU A 180 3.60 1.24 -6.87
N PHE A 181 2.65 1.68 -7.70
CA PHE A 181 1.26 1.76 -7.28
C PHE A 181 0.64 0.38 -7.26
N HIS A 182 -0.10 0.09 -6.20
CA HIS A 182 -0.77 -1.18 -6.05
C HIS A 182 -2.05 -1.03 -5.22
N LEU A 183 -2.94 -2.01 -5.37
CA LEU A 183 -4.10 -2.22 -4.52
C LEU A 183 -3.90 -3.51 -3.72
N SER A 184 -3.97 -3.45 -2.39
CA SER A 184 -3.83 -4.62 -1.53
C SER A 184 -5.18 -5.30 -1.29
N MET A 185 -5.23 -6.63 -1.45
CA MET A 185 -6.41 -7.44 -1.14
C MET A 185 -6.22 -8.34 0.08
N ALA A 186 -4.99 -8.77 0.36
CA ALA A 186 -4.66 -9.62 1.50
C ALA A 186 -3.18 -9.50 1.88
N TYR A 187 -2.86 -9.81 3.13
CA TYR A 187 -1.49 -10.06 3.59
C TYR A 187 -1.23 -11.56 3.73
N LEU A 188 0.01 -11.99 3.53
CA LEU A 188 0.43 -13.35 3.86
C LEU A 188 0.71 -13.45 5.36
N LEU A 189 0.12 -14.45 6.01
CA LEU A 189 0.41 -14.82 7.40
C LEU A 189 1.62 -15.75 7.49
N ARG A 190 1.94 -16.46 6.41
CA ARG A 190 3.07 -17.40 6.28
C ARG A 190 3.66 -17.30 4.89
N HIS A 191 4.95 -17.60 4.80
CA HIS A 191 5.62 -17.79 3.52
C HIS A 191 4.98 -18.95 2.76
N LEU A 192 4.63 -18.73 1.50
CA LEU A 192 4.16 -19.81 0.63
C LEU A 192 5.37 -20.64 0.18
N SER A 193 5.20 -21.97 0.14
CA SER A 193 6.08 -22.85 -0.63
C SER A 193 5.94 -22.60 -2.13
N ASP A 194 6.90 -23.05 -2.93
CA ASP A 194 6.88 -22.83 -4.39
C ASP A 194 5.64 -23.41 -5.07
N SER A 195 5.16 -24.56 -4.60
CA SER A 195 3.92 -25.17 -5.09
C SER A 195 2.70 -24.33 -4.74
N GLN A 196 2.59 -23.84 -3.50
CA GLN A 196 1.51 -22.97 -3.04
C GLN A 196 1.54 -21.62 -3.77
N LYS A 197 2.72 -21.06 -4.00
CA LYS A 197 2.92 -19.82 -4.79
C LYS A 197 2.45 -20.02 -6.22
N SER A 198 2.79 -21.15 -6.83
CA SER A 198 2.34 -21.50 -8.19
C SER A 198 0.83 -21.69 -8.27
N GLU A 199 0.23 -22.38 -7.30
CA GLU A 199 -1.23 -22.58 -7.21
C GLU A 199 -1.97 -21.25 -7.03
N MET A 200 -1.51 -20.42 -6.09
CA MET A 200 -2.09 -19.09 -5.85
C MET A 200 -1.96 -18.22 -7.11
N MET A 201 -0.78 -18.16 -7.73
CA MET A 201 -0.57 -17.36 -8.93
C MET A 201 -1.44 -17.85 -10.10
N ALA A 202 -1.63 -19.16 -10.27
CA ALA A 202 -2.54 -19.69 -11.28
C ALA A 202 -4.00 -19.25 -11.06
N LEU A 203 -4.47 -19.25 -9.80
CA LEU A 203 -5.80 -18.74 -9.44
C LEU A 203 -5.95 -17.25 -9.80
N LEU A 204 -4.95 -16.44 -9.45
CA LEU A 204 -4.91 -15.01 -9.70
C LEU A 204 -4.86 -14.69 -11.21
N LEU A 205 -3.96 -15.34 -11.96
CA LEU A 205 -3.82 -15.15 -13.40
C LEU A 205 -5.06 -15.61 -14.16
N ASN A 206 -5.72 -16.67 -13.72
CA ASN A 206 -7.01 -17.09 -14.29
C ASN A 206 -8.08 -16.01 -14.08
N HIS A 207 -8.17 -15.41 -12.88
CA HIS A 207 -9.07 -14.26 -12.67
C HIS A 207 -8.69 -13.05 -13.51
N LEU A 208 -7.38 -12.83 -13.70
CA LEU A 208 -6.85 -11.71 -14.48
C LEU A 208 -7.35 -11.74 -15.93
N GLN A 209 -7.60 -12.91 -16.54
CA GLN A 209 -8.01 -13.00 -17.95
C GLN A 209 -9.32 -12.26 -18.26
N ASP A 210 -10.30 -12.39 -17.37
CA ASP A 210 -11.66 -11.84 -17.58
C ASP A 210 -11.93 -10.54 -16.82
N MET A 211 -11.00 -10.12 -15.95
CA MET A 211 -11.16 -8.93 -15.13
C MET A 211 -11.03 -7.63 -15.97
N PRO A 212 -11.92 -6.63 -15.77
CA PRO A 212 -11.76 -5.30 -16.34
C PRO A 212 -10.38 -4.71 -16.01
N LYS A 213 -9.67 -4.22 -17.04
CA LYS A 213 -8.28 -3.76 -16.90
C LYS A 213 -8.14 -2.30 -16.55
N VAL A 214 -9.06 -1.48 -17.01
CA VAL A 214 -9.02 -0.04 -16.85
C VAL A 214 -10.04 0.38 -15.81
N PHE A 215 -9.63 1.28 -14.93
CA PHE A 215 -10.49 1.89 -13.92
C PHE A 215 -9.98 3.28 -13.58
N GLU A 216 -10.83 4.05 -12.90
CA GLU A 216 -10.53 5.41 -12.50
C GLU A 216 -10.55 5.51 -10.97
N LEU A 217 -9.61 6.28 -10.43
CA LEU A 217 -9.59 6.67 -9.02
C LEU A 217 -10.01 8.13 -8.89
N GLY A 218 -10.80 8.41 -7.85
CA GLY A 218 -11.33 9.74 -7.57
C GLY A 218 -10.30 10.68 -6.94
N ALA A 219 -10.80 11.72 -6.29
CA ALA A 219 -9.97 12.68 -5.55
C ALA A 219 -9.12 11.97 -4.47
N PRO A 220 -7.87 12.39 -4.25
CA PRO A 220 -7.07 11.88 -3.14
C PRO A 220 -7.75 12.19 -1.80
N GLU A 221 -7.68 11.26 -0.87
CA GLU A 221 -8.33 11.29 0.44
C GLU A 221 -7.26 11.33 1.51
N PHE A 222 -7.27 12.34 2.38
CA PHE A 222 -6.44 12.30 3.59
C PHE A 222 -7.17 11.48 4.64
N CYS A 223 -6.55 10.37 5.05
CA CYS A 223 -7.17 9.38 5.93
C CYS A 223 -6.31 9.12 7.17
N THR A 224 -6.97 8.77 8.26
CA THR A 224 -6.35 8.07 9.40
C THR A 224 -6.71 6.59 9.37
N PHE A 225 -5.89 5.77 10.01
CA PHE A 225 -6.18 4.35 10.19
C PHE A 225 -5.64 3.89 11.55
N ASP A 226 -6.34 2.99 12.21
CA ASP A 226 -5.88 2.33 13.45
C ASP A 226 -5.18 1.00 13.17
N ASN A 227 -5.49 0.40 12.03
CA ASN A 227 -4.97 -0.87 11.53
C ASN A 227 -5.26 -0.98 10.02
N MET A 228 -4.96 -2.12 9.40
CA MET A 228 -5.06 -2.27 7.94
C MET A 228 -6.48 -2.55 7.40
N LEU A 229 -7.50 -2.66 8.28
CA LEU A 229 -8.86 -3.03 7.87
C LEU A 229 -9.73 -1.84 7.47
N GLN A 230 -9.35 -0.61 7.83
CA GLN A 230 -10.16 0.58 7.55
C GLN A 230 -9.30 1.83 7.47
N PHE A 231 -9.64 2.71 6.54
CA PHE A 231 -9.01 4.00 6.30
C PHE A 231 -10.08 5.08 6.34
N ASP A 232 -10.15 5.78 7.47
CA ASP A 232 -11.18 6.79 7.73
C ASP A 232 -10.78 8.11 7.08
N ARG A 233 -11.51 8.48 6.02
CA ARG A 233 -11.31 9.76 5.34
C ARG A 233 -11.68 10.92 6.28
N LEU A 234 -10.74 11.83 6.45
CA LEU A 234 -10.97 13.12 7.09
C LEU A 234 -11.54 14.13 6.10
N PHE A 235 -10.95 14.23 4.91
CA PHE A 235 -11.42 15.09 3.80
C PHE A 235 -10.78 14.69 2.47
N TYR A 236 -11.34 15.18 1.35
CA TYR A 236 -10.73 15.09 0.03
C TYR A 236 -9.73 16.23 -0.18
N LEU A 237 -8.57 15.95 -0.77
CA LEU A 237 -7.66 17.00 -1.20
C LEU A 237 -8.28 17.75 -2.39
N GLY A 238 -8.19 19.08 -2.37
CA GLY A 238 -8.73 19.95 -3.42
C GLY A 238 -10.21 20.30 -3.23
N ASP A 239 -10.95 19.63 -2.35
CA ASP A 239 -12.23 20.15 -1.84
C ASP A 239 -11.92 21.21 -0.78
N GLN A 240 -12.05 22.47 -1.18
CA GLN A 240 -12.25 23.55 -0.22
C GLN A 240 -13.71 23.44 0.22
N ASP A 241 -13.96 22.76 1.35
CA ASP A 241 -15.26 22.86 2.01
C ASP A 241 -15.61 24.35 2.13
N ASN A 242 -16.68 24.74 1.46
CA ASN A 242 -17.34 26.04 1.63
C ASN A 242 -18.54 25.86 2.55
#